data_AF-A0A067CFF7-F1
#
_entry.id   AF-A0A067CFF7-F1
#
_cell.length_a   1.000
_cell.length_b   1.000
_cell.length_c   1.000
_cell.angle_alpha   90.00
_cell.angle_beta   90.00
_cell.angle_gamma   90.00
#
_symmetry.space_group_name_H-M   'P 1'
#
loop_
_entity.id
_entity.type
_entity.pdbx_description
1 polymer ?
#
loop_
_entity_poly.entity_id
_entity_poly.type
_entity_poly.pdbx_seq_one_letter_code
_entity_poly.pdbx_strand_id
1 'polypeptide(L)'
;MVQLTANVYDTVTRDELGRRHVIKVLLRLLSSNVMGICDVACTALGNCVAQSTSSSNQVEVPSPFVAVIDQLRGDRALKELLLSPRVAECGPGPTKHASRALVNMLFPNASIVCLDIDVWEGYIVAKQANERLDDTLAMPVHESWRISYRLGSGRQYMEGSMKLSTCMRHGAGVSSKGESFRVDGARHERNGVHNWTFETSFDNDGRPYGPLPISHMAFWSSQHADLMWGVWEVGASHQQHKLGTGGVFFMHATHAPSFY
;
A
#
# COMPACT_ATOMS: atom_id res chain seq x y z
N MET A 1 21.12 -2.26 1.16
CA MET A 1 20.06 -1.85 2.12
C MET A 1 18.83 -2.72 2.00
N VAL A 2 18.16 -2.79 0.84
CA VAL A 2 16.97 -3.64 0.64
C VAL A 2 17.24 -5.09 1.08
N GLN A 3 18.27 -5.72 0.53
CA GLN A 3 18.78 -7.04 0.95
C GLN A 3 18.93 -7.21 2.47
N LEU A 4 19.58 -6.25 3.15
CA LEU A 4 19.82 -6.30 4.59
C LEU A 4 18.53 -6.19 5.42
N THR A 5 17.50 -5.56 4.85
CA THR A 5 16.22 -5.32 5.53
C THR A 5 15.15 -6.34 5.17
N ALA A 6 15.35 -7.12 4.11
CA ALA A 6 14.37 -8.06 3.57
C ALA A 6 14.09 -9.24 4.51
N ASN A 7 15.04 -9.63 5.37
CA ASN A 7 14.82 -10.64 6.40
C ASN A 7 14.35 -9.99 7.71
N VAL A 8 13.04 -9.98 7.96
CA VAL A 8 12.46 -9.42 9.20
C VAL A 8 12.83 -10.19 10.46
N TYR A 9 13.30 -11.44 10.34
CA TYR A 9 13.73 -12.28 11.45
C TYR A 9 15.20 -12.06 11.85
N ASP A 10 15.98 -11.33 11.04
CA ASP A 10 17.37 -11.01 11.37
C ASP A 10 17.43 -9.85 12.38
N THR A 11 17.23 -10.18 13.65
CA THR A 11 17.25 -9.23 14.76
C THR A 11 18.61 -8.57 14.95
N VAL A 12 19.71 -9.30 14.71
CA VAL A 12 21.09 -8.79 14.88
C VAL A 12 21.37 -7.66 13.89
N THR A 13 21.08 -7.88 12.60
CA THR A 13 21.25 -6.84 11.58
C THR A 13 20.33 -5.66 11.86
N ARG A 14 19.08 -5.91 12.26
CA ARG A 14 18.11 -4.84 12.57
C ARG A 14 18.55 -3.99 13.77
N ASP A 15 19.05 -4.59 14.83
CA ASP A 15 19.58 -3.85 15.98
C ASP A 15 20.77 -2.97 15.57
N GLU A 16 21.67 -3.51 14.75
CA GLU A 16 22.83 -2.78 14.24
C GLU A 16 22.41 -1.61 13.33
N LEU A 17 21.40 -1.81 12.48
CA LEU A 17 20.80 -0.75 11.67
C LEU A 17 20.18 0.36 12.54
N GLY A 18 19.55 -0.02 13.66
CA GLY A 18 19.05 0.89 14.69
C GLY A 18 20.16 1.75 15.29
N ARG A 19 21.26 1.13 15.75
CA ARG A 19 22.43 1.83 16.31
C ARG A 19 23.08 2.79 15.33
N ARG A 20 23.06 2.46 14.03
CA ARG A 20 23.63 3.30 12.97
C ARG A 20 22.70 4.42 12.50
N HIS A 21 21.55 4.62 13.15
CA HIS A 21 20.57 5.64 12.80
C HIS A 21 20.11 5.59 11.33
N VAL A 22 20.02 4.39 10.76
CA VAL A 22 19.72 4.18 9.33
C VAL A 22 18.41 4.84 8.92
N ILE A 23 17.39 4.82 9.77
CA ILE A 23 16.10 5.48 9.51
C ILE A 23 16.27 6.97 9.18
N LYS A 24 17.12 7.69 9.93
CA LYS A 24 17.38 9.12 9.69
C LYS A 24 17.99 9.35 8.31
N VAL A 25 18.89 8.46 7.88
CA VAL A 25 19.50 8.52 6.56
C VAL A 25 18.47 8.23 5.47
N LEU A 26 17.69 7.17 5.62
CA LEU A 26 16.66 6.79 4.65
C LEU A 26 15.59 7.88 4.49
N LEU A 27 15.12 8.50 5.58
CA LEU A 27 14.17 9.61 5.52
C LEU A 27 14.75 10.84 4.79
N ARG A 28 16.05 11.13 4.97
CA ARG A 28 16.72 12.21 4.22
C ARG A 28 16.81 11.90 2.73
N LEU A 29 16.94 10.64 2.34
CA LEU A 29 16.98 10.25 0.93
C LEU A 29 15.63 10.46 0.22
N LEU A 30 14.53 10.60 0.95
CA LEU A 30 13.21 10.89 0.37
C LEU A 30 13.13 12.30 -0.25
N SER A 31 14.01 13.23 0.14
CA SER A 31 14.10 14.55 -0.50
C SER A 31 15.03 14.57 -1.72
N SER A 32 15.55 13.41 -2.14
CA SER A 32 16.41 13.29 -3.31
C SER A 32 15.70 13.76 -4.58
N ASN A 33 16.48 14.35 -5.48
CA ASN A 33 16.01 14.66 -6.83
C ASN A 33 16.03 13.46 -7.79
N VAL A 34 16.49 12.30 -7.34
CA VAL A 34 16.54 11.09 -8.15
C VAL A 34 15.49 10.13 -7.60
N MET A 35 14.40 9.92 -8.34
CA MET A 35 13.28 9.11 -7.83
C MET A 35 13.64 7.65 -7.58
N GLY A 36 14.61 7.08 -8.32
CA GLY A 36 15.14 5.74 -8.01
C GLY A 36 15.83 5.67 -6.63
N ILE A 37 16.38 6.77 -6.12
CA ILE A 37 16.92 6.83 -4.75
C ILE A 37 15.77 6.85 -3.74
N CYS A 38 14.74 7.67 -3.98
CA CYS A 38 13.54 7.70 -3.14
C CYS A 38 12.87 6.32 -3.09
N ASP A 39 12.79 5.65 -4.23
CA ASP A 39 12.23 4.31 -4.40
C ASP A 39 12.93 3.26 -3.52
N VAL A 40 14.25 3.17 -3.65
CA VAL A 40 15.07 2.25 -2.84
C VAL A 40 15.01 2.61 -1.35
N ALA A 41 14.95 3.90 -1.01
CA ALA A 41 14.82 4.36 0.37
C ALA A 41 13.48 3.98 0.98
N CYS A 42 12.36 4.22 0.26
CA CYS A 42 11.03 3.77 0.65
C CYS A 42 10.97 2.25 0.80
N THR A 43 11.63 1.52 -0.10
CA THR A 43 11.68 0.06 -0.03
C THR A 43 12.34 -0.40 1.27
N ALA A 44 13.51 0.13 1.59
CA ALA A 44 14.21 -0.19 2.83
C ALA A 44 13.42 0.26 4.07
N LEU A 45 12.78 1.43 4.05
CA LEU A 45 11.92 1.90 5.15
C LEU A 45 10.76 0.94 5.41
N GLY A 46 10.05 0.52 4.36
CA GLY A 46 8.95 -0.43 4.48
C GLY A 46 9.36 -1.77 5.08
N ASN A 47 10.56 -2.26 4.74
CA ASN A 47 11.11 -3.49 5.30
C ASN A 47 11.58 -3.31 6.76
N CYS A 48 12.10 -2.14 7.13
CA CYS A 48 12.43 -1.82 8.52
C CYS A 48 11.19 -1.78 9.41
N VAL A 49 10.04 -1.29 8.93
CA VAL A 49 8.82 -1.24 9.75
C VAL A 49 8.00 -2.53 9.73
N ALA A 50 8.22 -3.41 8.75
CA ALA A 50 7.62 -4.74 8.72
C ALA A 50 7.99 -5.54 9.98
N GLN A 51 7.04 -6.35 10.47
CA GLN A 51 7.15 -7.12 11.71
C GLN A 51 7.23 -8.62 11.42
N SER A 52 8.02 -9.35 12.21
CA SER A 52 7.89 -10.80 12.24
C SER A 52 6.56 -11.16 12.89
N THR A 53 5.62 -11.73 12.14
CA THR A 53 4.37 -12.26 12.70
C THR A 53 4.68 -13.51 13.51
N SER A 54 5.05 -13.35 14.79
CA SER A 54 5.12 -14.47 15.72
C SER A 54 3.71 -14.88 16.09
N SER A 55 3.33 -16.11 15.74
CA SER A 55 2.05 -16.71 16.08
C SER A 55 1.76 -16.59 17.58
N SER A 56 0.56 -16.10 17.90
CA SER A 56 -0.13 -16.09 19.20
C SER A 56 0.10 -14.90 20.16
N ASN A 57 -0.97 -14.12 20.34
CA ASN A 57 -1.42 -13.41 21.55
C ASN A 57 -0.49 -12.45 22.32
N GLN A 58 0.71 -12.13 21.84
CA GLN A 58 1.46 -11.02 22.43
C GLN A 58 0.97 -9.68 21.88
N VAL A 59 0.76 -8.72 22.79
CA VAL A 59 0.49 -7.31 22.46
C VAL A 59 1.54 -6.88 21.44
N GLU A 60 1.09 -6.58 20.22
CA GLU A 60 1.95 -6.19 19.09
C GLU A 60 2.78 -4.98 19.49
N VAL A 61 4.05 -5.20 19.87
CA VAL A 61 4.98 -4.11 20.13
C VAL A 61 5.36 -3.54 18.78
N PRO A 62 5.09 -2.24 18.51
CA PRO A 62 5.50 -1.61 17.27
C PRO A 62 7.00 -1.77 17.07
N SER A 63 7.43 -2.07 15.84
CA SER A 63 8.85 -2.11 15.48
C SER A 63 9.55 -0.86 16.04
N PRO A 64 10.74 -0.99 16.67
CA PRO A 64 11.46 0.15 17.25
C PRO A 64 11.76 1.24 16.20
N PHE A 65 11.79 0.85 14.92
CA PHE A 65 11.94 1.79 13.82
C PHE A 65 10.71 2.69 13.62
N VAL A 66 9.49 2.22 13.93
CA VAL A 66 8.26 3.04 13.81
C VAL A 66 8.34 4.24 14.75
N ALA A 67 8.74 4.03 16.01
CA ALA A 67 8.90 5.11 16.98
C ALA A 67 9.93 6.16 16.51
N VAL A 68 11.03 5.72 15.88
CA VAL A 68 12.04 6.63 15.32
C VAL A 68 11.50 7.40 14.12
N ILE A 69 10.73 6.76 13.25
CA ILE A 69 10.09 7.41 12.10
C ILE A 69 9.11 8.49 12.59
N ASP A 70 8.27 8.18 13.56
CA ASP A 70 7.30 9.13 14.12
C ASP A 70 7.97 10.34 14.76
N GLN A 71 9.03 10.12 15.56
CA GLN A 71 9.83 11.20 16.15
C GLN A 71 10.43 12.14 15.09
N LEU A 72 10.83 11.58 13.94
CA LEU A 72 11.40 12.34 12.82
C LEU A 72 10.35 12.89 11.86
N ARG A 73 9.05 12.74 12.16
CA ARG A 73 7.94 13.10 11.26
C ARG A 73 8.06 12.44 9.89
N GLY A 74 8.54 11.20 9.85
CA GLY A 74 8.75 10.47 8.61
C GLY A 74 7.44 10.08 7.92
N ASP A 75 6.34 9.96 8.65
CA ASP A 75 4.99 9.80 8.08
C ASP A 75 4.63 10.99 7.16
N ARG A 76 4.98 12.20 7.57
CA ARG A 76 4.80 13.42 6.79
C ARG A 76 5.68 13.40 5.54
N ALA A 77 6.95 13.02 5.67
CA ALA A 77 7.86 12.92 4.52
C ALA A 77 7.37 11.91 3.47
N LEU A 78 6.84 10.76 3.91
CA LEU A 78 6.23 9.76 3.01
C LEU A 78 4.98 10.29 2.31
N LYS A 79 4.12 11.03 3.02
CA LYS A 79 2.93 11.68 2.43
C LYS A 79 3.31 12.78 1.44
N GLU A 80 4.28 13.62 1.80
CA GLU A 80 4.79 14.68 0.92
C GLU A 80 5.42 14.10 -0.36
N LEU A 81 6.10 12.96 -0.25
CA LEU A 81 6.59 12.24 -1.43
C LEU A 81 5.42 11.75 -2.31
N LEU A 82 4.41 11.11 -1.73
CA LEU A 82 3.22 10.64 -2.47
C LEU A 82 2.45 11.77 -3.17
N LEU A 83 2.43 12.95 -2.55
CA LEU A 83 1.86 14.20 -3.07
C LEU A 83 2.71 14.86 -4.15
N SER A 84 3.97 14.45 -4.29
CA SER A 84 4.92 15.15 -5.15
C SER A 84 4.51 14.99 -6.62
N PRO A 85 4.46 16.09 -7.40
CA PRO A 85 4.22 16.01 -8.85
C PRO A 85 5.19 15.07 -9.58
N ARG A 86 6.40 14.93 -9.02
CA ARG A 86 7.49 14.09 -9.55
C ARG A 86 7.17 12.60 -9.57
N VAL A 87 6.28 12.16 -8.68
CA VAL A 87 5.84 10.76 -8.64
C VAL A 87 5.08 10.41 -9.92
N ALA A 88 4.24 11.32 -10.43
CA ALA A 88 3.52 11.08 -11.67
C ALA A 88 4.48 10.88 -12.87
N GLU A 89 5.62 11.58 -12.88
CA GLU A 89 6.61 11.53 -13.95
C GLU A 89 7.47 10.25 -13.90
N CYS A 90 7.84 9.80 -12.71
CA CYS A 90 8.76 8.66 -12.52
C CYS A 90 8.06 7.31 -12.44
N GLY A 91 6.72 7.30 -12.47
CA GLY A 91 5.93 6.09 -12.40
C GLY A 91 5.73 5.58 -10.98
N PRO A 92 5.14 4.38 -10.85
CA PRO A 92 4.47 3.97 -9.62
C PRO A 92 5.34 3.37 -8.53
N GLY A 93 6.61 3.05 -8.79
CA GLY A 93 7.51 2.45 -7.79
C GLY A 93 7.55 3.27 -6.48
N PRO A 94 7.91 4.56 -6.55
CA PRO A 94 7.94 5.41 -5.37
C PRO A 94 6.60 5.45 -4.61
N THR A 95 5.48 5.43 -5.33
CA THR A 95 4.14 5.41 -4.74
C THR A 95 3.82 4.10 -4.04
N LYS A 96 4.13 2.96 -4.69
CA LYS A 96 3.95 1.60 -4.15
C LYS A 96 4.75 1.41 -2.87
N HIS A 97 6.01 1.80 -2.85
CA HIS A 97 6.89 1.56 -1.71
C HIS A 97 6.68 2.57 -0.57
N ALA A 98 6.35 3.83 -0.87
CA ALA A 98 5.99 4.81 0.15
C ALA A 98 4.66 4.46 0.83
N SER A 99 3.64 4.08 0.06
CA SER A 99 2.36 3.62 0.61
C SER A 99 2.52 2.35 1.44
N ARG A 100 3.36 1.41 1.00
CA ARG A 100 3.68 0.20 1.78
C ARG A 100 4.32 0.53 3.13
N ALA A 101 5.28 1.46 3.16
CA ALA A 101 5.89 1.88 4.42
C ALA A 101 4.84 2.46 5.38
N LEU A 102 3.93 3.30 4.89
CA LEU A 102 2.81 3.81 5.69
C LEU A 102 1.85 2.69 6.13
N VAL A 103 1.56 1.71 5.28
CA VAL A 103 0.70 0.58 5.65
C VAL A 103 1.35 -0.28 6.73
N ASN A 104 2.63 -0.64 6.62
CA ASN A 104 3.31 -1.41 7.67
C ASN A 104 3.41 -0.65 9.00
N MET A 105 3.45 0.70 8.98
CA MET A 105 3.38 1.52 10.19
C MET A 105 1.98 1.51 10.82
N LEU A 106 0.92 1.58 10.00
CA LEU A 106 -0.45 1.79 10.46
C LEU A 106 -1.26 0.49 10.62
N PHE A 107 -0.80 -0.59 9.99
CA PHE A 107 -1.34 -1.94 10.05
C PHE A 107 -0.18 -2.91 10.35
N PRO A 108 0.23 -3.05 11.61
CA PRO A 108 1.36 -3.91 11.98
C PRO A 108 1.23 -5.35 11.47
N ASN A 109 0.00 -5.87 11.46
CA ASN A 109 -0.34 -7.20 10.95
C ASN A 109 -0.25 -7.37 9.43
N ALA A 110 -0.15 -6.29 8.65
CA ALA A 110 0.00 -6.39 7.21
C ALA A 110 1.38 -6.94 6.83
N SER A 111 2.43 -6.56 7.58
CA SER A 111 3.83 -6.96 7.40
C SER A 111 4.27 -7.25 5.96
N ILE A 112 4.07 -6.26 5.08
CA ILE A 112 4.33 -6.40 3.66
C ILE A 112 5.83 -6.19 3.42
N VAL A 113 6.56 -7.29 3.22
CA VAL A 113 8.01 -7.29 2.97
C VAL A 113 8.30 -7.27 1.47
N CYS A 114 9.29 -6.48 1.07
CA CYS A 114 9.87 -6.49 -0.27
C CYS A 114 11.11 -7.38 -0.32
N LEU A 115 11.16 -8.28 -1.27
CA LEU A 115 12.41 -8.87 -1.71
C LEU A 115 13.02 -8.04 -2.84
N ASP A 116 14.28 -8.28 -3.18
CA ASP A 116 14.92 -7.59 -4.31
C ASP A 116 14.15 -7.82 -5.61
N ILE A 117 13.59 -9.02 -5.82
CA ILE A 117 12.82 -9.37 -7.02
C ILE A 117 11.56 -8.50 -7.20
N ASP A 118 10.94 -8.03 -6.11
CA ASP A 118 9.78 -7.13 -6.14
C ASP A 118 10.14 -5.71 -6.63
N VAL A 119 11.38 -5.28 -6.41
CA VAL A 119 11.88 -3.99 -6.93
C VAL A 119 11.96 -4.06 -8.47
N TRP A 120 12.19 -5.26 -9.00
CA TRP A 120 12.35 -5.51 -10.43
C TRP A 120 11.04 -5.83 -11.16
N GLU A 121 9.95 -6.14 -10.45
CA GLU A 121 8.65 -6.47 -11.07
C GLU A 121 8.21 -5.41 -12.09
N GLY A 122 8.61 -4.15 -11.94
CA GLY A 122 8.27 -3.03 -12.85
C GLY A 122 9.25 -2.71 -14.00
N TYR A 123 10.30 -3.49 -14.25
CA TYR A 123 11.29 -3.10 -15.27
C TYR A 123 11.00 -3.71 -16.65
N ILE A 124 10.93 -2.81 -17.64
CA ILE A 124 10.76 -3.07 -19.09
C ILE A 124 11.65 -4.22 -19.60
N VAL A 125 12.84 -4.38 -19.02
CA VAL A 125 13.84 -5.39 -19.40
C VAL A 125 13.32 -6.83 -19.21
N ALA A 126 12.54 -7.10 -18.16
CA ALA A 126 11.99 -8.45 -17.93
C ALA A 126 10.92 -8.83 -18.97
N LYS A 127 10.13 -7.85 -19.42
CA LYS A 127 9.07 -8.06 -20.42
C LYS A 127 9.62 -8.26 -21.83
N GLN A 128 10.77 -7.65 -22.17
CA GLN A 128 11.45 -7.91 -23.45
C GLN A 128 11.86 -9.38 -23.62
N ALA A 129 12.09 -10.10 -22.52
CA ALA A 129 12.44 -11.51 -22.54
C ALA A 129 11.22 -12.46 -22.46
N ASN A 130 10.04 -11.96 -22.08
CA ASN A 130 8.82 -12.75 -21.96
C ASN A 130 7.56 -11.88 -22.19
N GLU A 131 6.96 -12.00 -23.38
CA GLU A 131 5.78 -11.23 -23.76
C GLU A 131 4.52 -11.58 -22.93
N ARG A 132 4.46 -12.78 -22.32
CA ARG A 132 3.35 -13.25 -21.46
C ARG A 132 3.57 -13.00 -19.97
N LEU A 133 4.61 -12.24 -19.62
CA LEU A 133 4.93 -11.95 -18.21
C LEU A 133 3.78 -11.24 -17.49
N ASP A 134 3.06 -10.35 -18.19
CA ASP A 134 1.95 -9.58 -17.61
C ASP A 134 0.72 -10.43 -17.24
N ASP A 135 0.53 -11.57 -17.91
CA ASP A 135 -0.53 -12.55 -17.58
C ASP A 135 -0.09 -13.40 -16.39
N THR A 136 1.20 -13.73 -16.34
CA THR A 136 1.80 -14.54 -15.26
C THR A 136 1.90 -13.76 -13.95
N LEU A 137 2.11 -12.44 -14.04
CA LEU A 137 2.14 -11.50 -12.93
C LEU A 137 0.79 -10.81 -12.72
N ALA A 138 -0.28 -11.25 -13.39
CA ALA A 138 -1.61 -10.73 -13.11
C ALA A 138 -2.04 -11.12 -11.69
N MET A 139 -2.63 -10.17 -10.96
CA MET A 139 -3.19 -10.45 -9.65
C MET A 139 -4.25 -11.55 -9.75
N PRO A 140 -4.18 -12.61 -8.92
CA PRO A 140 -5.22 -13.62 -8.86
C PRO A 140 -6.58 -12.99 -8.53
N VAL A 141 -7.62 -13.55 -9.11
CA VAL A 141 -8.98 -13.09 -8.86
C VAL A 141 -9.48 -13.69 -7.56
N HIS A 142 -9.77 -12.83 -6.59
CA HIS A 142 -10.47 -13.20 -5.37
C HIS A 142 -11.86 -12.57 -5.37
N GLU A 143 -12.90 -13.36 -5.12
CA GLU A 143 -14.30 -12.91 -5.18
C GLU A 143 -14.68 -11.98 -4.04
N SER A 144 -14.03 -12.11 -2.88
CA SER A 144 -14.39 -11.40 -1.66
C SER A 144 -13.15 -10.84 -0.98
N TRP A 145 -13.24 -9.59 -0.55
CA TRP A 145 -12.18 -8.85 0.11
C TRP A 145 -12.69 -8.17 1.36
N ARG A 146 -11.83 -8.07 2.36
CA ARG A 146 -12.00 -7.16 3.48
C ARG A 146 -11.08 -5.98 3.30
N ILE A 147 -11.60 -4.78 3.51
CA ILE A 147 -10.86 -3.54 3.43
C ILE A 147 -10.90 -2.82 4.78
N SER A 148 -9.74 -2.37 5.24
CA SER A 148 -9.60 -1.55 6.43
C SER A 148 -8.97 -0.21 6.06
N TYR A 149 -9.61 0.86 6.50
CA TYR A 149 -9.20 2.24 6.24
C TYR A 149 -8.69 2.90 7.51
N ARG A 150 -7.56 3.58 7.39
CA ARG A 150 -7.03 4.45 8.43
C ARG A 150 -6.77 5.84 7.86
N LEU A 151 -7.05 6.87 8.66
CA LEU A 151 -6.64 8.23 8.35
C LEU A 151 -5.11 8.32 8.40
N GLY A 152 -4.54 9.38 7.83
CA GLY A 152 -3.11 9.65 7.93
C GLY A 152 -2.57 9.73 9.37
N SER A 153 -3.43 9.95 10.37
CA SER A 153 -3.09 9.90 11.81
C SER A 153 -3.02 8.49 12.40
N GLY A 154 -3.36 7.46 11.62
CA GLY A 154 -3.45 6.07 12.08
C GLY A 154 -4.78 5.70 12.73
N ARG A 155 -5.66 6.67 13.01
CA ARG A 155 -7.01 6.42 13.52
C ARG A 155 -7.81 5.61 12.50
N GLN A 156 -8.48 4.56 12.98
CA GLN A 156 -9.43 3.78 12.17
C GLN A 156 -10.53 4.71 11.65
N TYR A 157 -10.68 4.73 10.33
CA TYR A 157 -11.72 5.49 9.65
C TYR A 157 -12.95 4.62 9.44
N MET A 158 -12.76 3.41 8.91
CA MET A 158 -13.81 2.52 8.47
C MET A 158 -13.23 1.12 8.17
N GLU A 159 -14.08 0.11 8.20
CA GLU A 159 -13.79 -1.20 7.61
C GLU A 159 -14.96 -1.61 6.71
N GLY A 160 -14.75 -2.56 5.83
CA GLY A 160 -15.80 -3.06 4.96
C GLY A 160 -15.49 -4.42 4.37
N SER A 161 -16.53 -5.04 3.85
CA SER A 161 -16.42 -6.23 3.00
C SER A 161 -16.89 -5.86 1.60
N MET A 162 -16.20 -6.36 0.58
CA MET A 162 -16.58 -6.13 -0.81
C MET A 162 -16.49 -7.42 -1.61
N LYS A 163 -17.40 -7.56 -2.57
CA LYS A 163 -17.28 -8.53 -3.64
C LYS A 163 -16.77 -7.82 -4.89
N LEU A 164 -15.68 -8.32 -5.44
CA LEU A 164 -15.10 -7.80 -6.68
C LEU A 164 -15.44 -8.78 -7.81
N SER A 165 -15.85 -8.24 -8.95
CA SER A 165 -15.98 -9.01 -10.19
C SER A 165 -14.61 -9.54 -10.64
N THR A 166 -14.62 -10.50 -11.56
CA THR A 166 -13.48 -11.30 -12.01
C THR A 166 -12.27 -10.51 -12.54
N CYS A 167 -12.38 -9.19 -12.65
CA CYS A 167 -11.32 -8.30 -13.13
C CYS A 167 -11.13 -7.05 -12.26
N MET A 168 -11.71 -7.01 -11.05
CA MET A 168 -11.78 -5.82 -10.18
C MET A 168 -12.28 -4.54 -10.88
N ARG A 169 -13.03 -4.70 -11.97
CA ARG A 169 -13.59 -3.58 -12.73
C ARG A 169 -14.82 -3.00 -12.06
N HIS A 170 -15.61 -3.87 -11.46
CA HIS A 170 -16.82 -3.53 -10.74
C HIS A 170 -16.90 -4.33 -9.45
N GLY A 171 -17.45 -3.73 -8.41
CA GLY A 171 -17.69 -4.40 -7.14
C GLY A 171 -18.70 -3.66 -6.29
N ALA A 172 -19.19 -4.36 -5.28
CA ALA A 172 -20.09 -3.79 -4.29
C ALA A 172 -19.75 -4.32 -2.90
N GLY A 173 -19.98 -3.52 -1.88
CA GLY A 173 -19.65 -3.85 -0.52
C GLY A 173 -20.48 -3.11 0.50
N VAL A 174 -20.26 -3.49 1.76
CA VAL A 174 -20.91 -2.86 2.93
C VAL A 174 -19.84 -2.52 3.95
N SER A 175 -19.91 -1.31 4.48
CA SER A 175 -19.00 -0.81 5.51
C SER A 175 -19.45 -1.21 6.91
N SER A 176 -18.55 -1.15 7.88
CA SER A 176 -18.84 -1.32 9.31
C SER A 176 -19.75 -0.23 9.88
N LYS A 177 -19.98 0.85 9.13
CA LYS A 177 -20.94 1.92 9.46
C LYS A 177 -22.32 1.68 8.85
N GLY A 178 -22.53 0.56 8.14
CA GLY A 178 -23.78 0.22 7.48
C GLY A 178 -23.97 0.86 6.10
N GLU A 179 -22.95 1.55 5.59
CA GLU A 179 -23.02 2.21 4.28
C GLU A 179 -22.76 1.17 3.18
N SER A 180 -23.66 1.11 2.20
CA SER A 180 -23.40 0.35 0.97
C SER A 180 -22.48 1.16 0.07
N PHE A 181 -21.53 0.51 -0.59
CA PHE A 181 -20.65 1.18 -1.53
C PHE A 181 -20.43 0.38 -2.81
N ARG A 182 -20.17 1.11 -3.89
CA ARG A 182 -19.80 0.56 -5.21
C ARG A 182 -18.37 0.89 -5.51
N VAL A 183 -17.67 -0.02 -6.17
CA VAL A 183 -16.28 0.13 -6.58
C VAL A 183 -16.23 0.00 -8.09
N ASP A 184 -15.67 1.00 -8.75
CA ASP A 184 -15.38 0.96 -10.18
C ASP A 184 -13.87 1.13 -10.39
N GLY A 185 -13.24 0.17 -11.08
CA GLY A 185 -11.80 0.03 -11.12
C GLY A 185 -11.22 -0.10 -12.52
N ALA A 186 -9.98 0.36 -12.68
CA ALA A 186 -9.17 0.19 -13.87
C ALA A 186 -7.77 -0.32 -13.51
N ARG A 187 -7.31 -1.32 -14.26
CA ARG A 187 -5.91 -1.74 -14.25
C ARG A 187 -5.12 -0.75 -15.11
N HIS A 188 -4.13 -0.11 -14.52
CA HIS A 188 -3.16 0.65 -15.31
C HIS A 188 -2.09 -0.30 -15.80
N GLU A 189 -2.16 -0.69 -17.06
CA GLU A 189 -1.16 -1.52 -17.70
C GLU A 189 0.02 -0.65 -18.16
N ARG A 190 0.92 -0.34 -17.21
CA ARG A 190 2.30 0.01 -17.56
C ARG A 190 3.11 -1.26 -17.38
N ASN A 191 3.92 -1.64 -18.37
CA ASN A 191 4.72 -2.86 -18.39
C ASN A 191 5.33 -3.18 -17.01
N GLY A 192 4.98 -4.35 -16.44
CA GLY A 192 5.52 -4.81 -15.15
C GLY A 192 4.91 -4.18 -13.88
N VAL A 193 3.97 -3.22 -13.99
CA VAL A 193 3.34 -2.66 -12.78
C VAL A 193 1.83 -2.75 -12.84
N HIS A 194 1.28 -3.57 -11.95
CA HIS A 194 -0.15 -3.80 -11.79
C HIS A 194 -0.70 -2.85 -10.72
N ASN A 195 -0.85 -1.57 -11.07
CA ASN A 195 -1.60 -0.64 -10.23
C ASN A 195 -3.08 -0.76 -10.54
N TRP A 196 -3.88 -0.68 -9.49
CA TRP A 196 -5.32 -0.63 -9.59
C TRP A 196 -5.76 0.72 -9.08
N THR A 197 -6.35 1.53 -9.95
CA THR A 197 -7.12 2.68 -9.50
C THR A 197 -8.55 2.22 -9.39
N PHE A 198 -9.20 2.60 -8.31
CA PHE A 198 -10.63 2.40 -8.20
C PHE A 198 -11.28 3.53 -7.42
N GLU A 199 -12.52 3.80 -7.80
CA GLU A 199 -13.34 4.80 -7.16
C GLU A 199 -14.44 4.09 -6.39
N THR A 200 -14.60 4.50 -5.14
CA THR A 200 -15.64 3.99 -4.26
C THR A 200 -16.64 5.09 -3.96
N SER A 201 -17.91 4.87 -4.24
CA SER A 201 -18.98 5.79 -3.85
C SER A 201 -19.84 5.17 -2.75
N PHE A 202 -20.11 5.93 -1.69
CA PHE A 202 -20.96 5.50 -0.58
C PHE A 202 -22.39 5.94 -0.83
N ASP A 203 -23.34 5.01 -0.75
CA ASP A 203 -24.74 5.40 -0.67
C ASP A 203 -24.97 6.16 0.64
N ASN A 204 -25.70 7.26 0.55
CA ASN A 204 -25.93 8.18 1.65
C ASN A 204 -27.43 8.28 1.96
N ASP A 205 -28.22 7.28 1.58
CA ASP A 205 -29.65 7.16 1.84
C ASP A 205 -30.45 8.44 1.50
N GLY A 206 -30.08 9.14 0.42
CA GLY A 206 -30.74 10.37 -0.02
C GLY A 206 -30.43 11.64 0.80
N ARG A 207 -29.40 11.64 1.66
CA ARG A 207 -28.94 12.82 2.39
C ARG A 207 -28.38 13.90 1.44
N PRO A 208 -28.39 15.20 1.85
CA PRO A 208 -28.26 16.35 0.94
C PRO A 208 -26.94 16.46 0.16
N TYR A 209 -25.90 15.73 0.58
CA TYR A 209 -24.59 15.75 -0.08
C TYR A 209 -24.43 14.68 -1.17
N GLY A 210 -25.45 13.84 -1.40
CA GLY A 210 -25.37 12.72 -2.31
C GLY A 210 -24.30 11.69 -1.89
N PRO A 211 -23.99 10.72 -2.77
CA PRO A 211 -22.86 9.83 -2.57
C PRO A 211 -21.54 10.60 -2.55
N LEU A 212 -20.71 10.36 -1.53
CA LEU A 212 -19.36 10.93 -1.49
C LEU A 212 -18.40 10.02 -2.26
N PRO A 213 -17.76 10.50 -3.34
CA PRO A 213 -16.75 9.71 -4.04
C PRO A 213 -15.46 9.67 -3.23
N ILE A 214 -14.86 8.49 -3.15
CA ILE A 214 -13.53 8.26 -2.62
C ILE A 214 -12.66 7.64 -3.71
N SER A 215 -11.56 8.32 -4.05
CA SER A 215 -10.61 7.82 -5.05
C SER A 215 -9.52 7.02 -4.35
N HIS A 216 -9.18 5.86 -4.90
CA HIS A 216 -8.14 4.97 -4.39
C HIS A 216 -7.06 4.76 -5.45
N MET A 217 -5.83 4.73 -4.99
CA MET A 217 -4.71 4.18 -5.74
C MET A 217 -4.17 2.99 -4.96
N ALA A 218 -4.31 1.82 -5.55
CA ALA A 218 -3.98 0.55 -4.96
C ALA A 218 -2.79 -0.11 -5.66
N PHE A 219 -2.03 -0.84 -4.85
CA PHE A 219 -0.83 -1.55 -5.21
C PHE A 219 -0.92 -2.99 -4.76
N TRP A 220 -0.25 -3.83 -5.53
CA TRP A 220 -0.17 -5.27 -5.33
C TRP A 220 1.24 -5.76 -5.70
N SER A 221 1.61 -6.95 -5.20
CA SER A 221 2.84 -7.69 -5.55
C SER A 221 2.52 -9.18 -5.66
N SER A 222 3.21 -9.88 -6.57
CA SER A 222 3.07 -11.33 -6.71
C SER A 222 3.46 -12.11 -5.45
N GLN A 223 4.31 -11.53 -4.59
CA GLN A 223 4.69 -12.11 -3.30
C GLN A 223 3.56 -12.08 -2.27
N HIS A 224 2.58 -11.18 -2.47
CA HIS A 224 1.44 -10.96 -1.58
C HIS A 224 0.14 -11.06 -2.38
N ALA A 225 -0.07 -12.22 -3.00
CA ALA A 225 -1.12 -12.48 -3.98
C ALA A 225 -2.57 -12.24 -3.47
N ASP A 226 -2.75 -12.27 -2.16
CA ASP A 226 -4.00 -12.10 -1.43
C ASP A 226 -4.11 -10.71 -0.76
N LEU A 227 -3.13 -9.83 -0.91
CA LEU A 227 -3.10 -8.51 -0.28
C LEU A 227 -3.08 -7.39 -1.30
N MET A 228 -3.79 -6.31 -0.97
CA MET A 228 -3.69 -5.05 -1.71
C MET A 228 -3.61 -3.91 -0.72
N TRP A 229 -2.84 -2.87 -1.04
CA TRP A 229 -2.66 -1.74 -0.16
C TRP A 229 -2.58 -0.45 -0.95
N GLY A 230 -2.81 0.68 -0.31
CA GLY A 230 -2.72 1.93 -1.04
C GLY A 230 -3.15 3.15 -0.26
N VAL A 231 -3.47 4.18 -1.01
CA VAL A 231 -3.92 5.48 -0.51
C VAL A 231 -5.31 5.81 -1.02
N TRP A 232 -6.07 6.53 -0.22
CA TRP A 232 -7.42 6.96 -0.54
C TRP A 232 -7.65 8.43 -0.20
N GLU A 233 -8.60 9.08 -0.87
CA GLU A 233 -8.97 10.48 -0.65
C GLU A 233 -10.46 10.73 -0.87
N VAL A 234 -11.08 11.54 0.01
CA VAL A 234 -12.49 11.95 -0.10
C VAL A 234 -12.65 13.15 -1.04
N GLY A 235 -13.65 13.10 -1.93
CA GLY A 235 -14.12 14.27 -2.68
C GLY A 235 -13.22 14.68 -3.85
N ALA A 236 -12.37 13.78 -4.35
CA ALA A 236 -11.40 14.10 -5.37
C ALA A 236 -12.02 14.21 -6.78
N SER A 237 -11.73 15.31 -7.50
CA SER A 237 -11.94 15.41 -8.96
C SER A 237 -10.72 14.83 -9.70
N HIS A 238 -10.88 14.41 -10.97
CA HIS A 238 -9.79 13.84 -11.78
C HIS A 238 -8.64 14.82 -12.09
N GLN A 239 -8.74 16.10 -11.74
CA GLN A 239 -7.79 17.15 -12.14
C GLN A 239 -6.92 17.75 -11.01
N GLN A 240 -6.99 17.25 -9.78
CA GLN A 240 -6.17 17.76 -8.68
C GLN A 240 -4.98 16.84 -8.36
N HIS A 241 -3.79 17.41 -8.13
CA HIS A 241 -2.65 16.68 -7.56
C HIS A 241 -2.99 16.29 -6.10
N LYS A 242 -3.06 14.98 -5.81
CA LYS A 242 -3.87 14.38 -4.72
C LYS A 242 -3.11 13.98 -3.44
N LEU A 243 -3.65 14.44 -2.29
CA LEU A 243 -3.77 13.83 -0.95
C LEU A 243 -4.17 14.95 0.06
N GLY A 244 -5.47 15.23 0.13
CA GLY A 244 -6.18 16.01 1.17
C GLY A 244 -6.60 15.17 2.39
N THR A 245 -7.89 15.22 2.79
CA THR A 245 -8.54 14.55 3.96
C THR A 245 -8.58 13.00 3.90
N GLY A 246 -7.65 12.40 3.17
CA GLY A 246 -7.53 10.97 2.94
C GLY A 246 -6.66 10.19 3.92
N GLY A 247 -6.25 9.00 3.52
CA GLY A 247 -5.43 8.12 4.34
C GLY A 247 -4.87 6.93 3.58
N VAL A 248 -4.59 5.86 4.32
CA VAL A 248 -4.15 4.57 3.76
C VAL A 248 -5.22 3.52 3.95
N PHE A 249 -5.22 2.53 3.07
CA PHE A 249 -6.05 1.36 3.20
C PHE A 249 -5.23 0.10 3.00
N PHE A 250 -5.73 -0.97 3.60
CA PHE A 250 -5.22 -2.32 3.47
C PHE A 250 -6.38 -3.26 3.17
N MET A 251 -6.19 -4.13 2.20
CA MET A 251 -7.15 -5.11 1.72
C MET A 251 -6.53 -6.50 1.80
N HIS A 252 -7.33 -7.46 2.23
CA HIS A 252 -6.97 -8.86 2.17
C HIS A 252 -8.13 -9.66 1.58
N ALA A 253 -7.79 -10.62 0.72
CA ALA A 253 -8.75 -11.56 0.19
C ALA A 253 -9.29 -12.42 1.33
N THR A 254 -10.60 -12.68 1.31
CA THR A 254 -11.21 -13.67 2.18
C THR A 254 -11.46 -14.91 1.34
N HIS A 255 -10.84 -16.03 1.70
CA HIS A 255 -11.27 -17.31 1.14
C HIS A 255 -12.74 -17.52 1.53
N ALA A 256 -13.57 -17.86 0.55
CA ALA A 256 -14.85 -18.51 0.87
C ALA A 256 -14.53 -19.70 1.78
N PRO A 257 -15.33 -19.96 2.84
CA PRO A 257 -15.18 -21.22 3.54
C PRO A 257 -15.32 -22.33 2.50
N SER A 258 -14.25 -23.10 2.31
CA SER A 258 -14.29 -24.34 1.56
C SER A 258 -15.23 -25.27 2.33
N PHE A 259 -16.50 -25.29 1.93
CA PHE A 259 -17.41 -26.36 2.30
C PHE A 259 -16.87 -27.64 1.66
N TYR A 260 -16.15 -28.43 2.46
CA TYR A 260 -16.03 -29.87 2.22
C TYR A 260 -17.28 -30.56 2.74
#